data_AF-A0A931NBU1-F1
#
_entry.id   AF-A0A931NBU1-F1
#
_cell.length_a   1.000
_cell.length_b   1.000
_cell.length_c   1.000
_cell.angle_alpha   90.00
_cell.angle_beta   90.00
_cell.angle_gamma   90.00
#
_symmetry.space_group_name_H-M   'P 1'
#
loop_
_entity.id
_entity.type
_entity.pdbx_description
1 polymer ?
#
loop_
_entity_poly.entity_id
_entity_poly.type
_entity_poly.pdbx_seq_one_letter_code
_entity_poly.pdbx_strand_id
1 'polypeptide(L)'
;MVKKVLKIAGWIVGVPVLAFVVFLIYVTAVDYKPDAQVKLNVVNNPTIKMKQGEPFTVTTFNIGYAGNDQGQDFFLDGGTMSRSSSKEQTELNLAAITSILKDTGSNMYMLQEVDKDATRSNRIDEVERLSKALPEYSSVFATNYKVPWVLVPVMNPMGKVHAGLMTMSTFESTSHTRYDLPGKEKWPVQLMELDRAFIESRFPVENGKELVLLNVHLSAYDKGGKIRKQQLDFLKTYIETETKKGNYIIAGGDWNHSLPGSDPAHFGSPAAWPAWLQSFPKTFEIDGFQWAIDPNVPSVRELNAPYKEGVNFLALIDGFYVSSNIKINSVKGHDLTFKHSDHNPITGTFILE
;
A
#
# COMPACT_ATOMS: atom_id res chain seq x y z
N MET A 1 27.74 36.48 -36.66
CA MET A 1 27.91 35.12 -36.07
C MET A 1 27.21 35.01 -34.72
N VAL A 2 27.54 35.89 -33.76
CA VAL A 2 26.97 35.91 -32.38
C VAL A 2 25.44 35.89 -32.32
N LYS A 3 24.72 36.69 -33.12
CA LYS A 3 23.24 36.68 -33.16
C LYS A 3 22.62 35.33 -33.58
N LYS A 4 23.26 34.60 -34.51
CA LYS A 4 22.79 33.27 -34.93
C LYS A 4 23.03 32.23 -33.84
N VAL A 5 24.19 32.29 -33.18
CA VAL A 5 24.53 31.41 -32.05
C VAL A 5 23.59 31.63 -30.86
N LEU A 6 23.32 32.88 -30.49
CA LEU A 6 22.37 33.21 -29.41
C LEU A 6 20.93 32.77 -29.74
N LYS A 7 20.49 32.89 -31.00
CA LYS A 7 19.17 32.40 -31.43
C LYS A 7 19.06 30.88 -31.33
N ILE A 8 20.10 30.15 -31.74
CA ILE A 8 20.15 28.68 -31.64
C ILE A 8 20.19 28.26 -30.17
N ALA A 9 21.03 28.88 -29.34
CA ALA A 9 21.07 28.63 -27.90
C ALA A 9 19.71 28.91 -27.24
N GLY A 10 19.03 29.99 -27.66
CA GLY A 10 17.68 30.33 -27.21
C GLY A 10 16.65 29.25 -27.54
N TRP A 11 16.73 28.63 -28.72
CA TRP A 11 15.85 27.51 -29.07
C TRP A 11 16.19 26.22 -28.30
N ILE A 12 17.48 25.92 -28.10
CA ILE A 12 17.94 24.75 -27.34
C ILE A 12 17.40 24.77 -25.90
N VAL A 13 17.29 25.96 -25.29
CA VAL A 13 16.73 26.10 -23.93
C VAL A 13 15.21 26.32 -23.98
N GLY A 14 14.72 27.12 -24.90
CA GLY A 14 13.31 27.54 -24.97
C GLY A 14 12.36 26.40 -25.30
N VAL A 15 12.74 25.48 -26.20
CA VAL A 15 11.87 24.35 -26.56
C VAL A 15 11.65 23.39 -25.39
N PRO A 16 12.69 22.90 -24.68
CA PRO A 16 12.49 22.05 -23.50
C PRO A 16 11.69 22.73 -22.39
N VAL A 17 11.94 24.02 -22.13
CA VAL A 17 11.17 24.77 -21.12
C VAL A 17 9.70 24.86 -21.52
N LEU A 18 9.41 25.21 -22.78
CA LEU A 18 8.04 25.26 -23.27
C LEU A 18 7.36 23.89 -23.20
N ALA A 19 8.06 22.82 -23.60
CA ALA A 19 7.55 21.45 -23.52
C ALA A 19 7.25 21.05 -22.06
N PHE A 20 8.13 21.40 -21.12
CA PHE A 20 7.91 21.16 -19.70
C PHE A 20 6.72 21.95 -19.14
N VAL A 21 6.55 23.21 -19.53
CA VAL A 21 5.39 24.02 -19.15
C VAL A 21 4.10 23.44 -19.71
N VAL A 22 4.07 23.05 -20.99
CA VAL A 22 2.92 22.39 -21.61
C VAL A 22 2.61 21.07 -20.90
N PHE A 23 3.63 20.29 -20.55
CA PHE A 23 3.49 19.06 -19.76
C PHE A 23 2.86 19.35 -18.40
N LEU A 24 3.34 20.35 -17.64
CA LEU A 24 2.76 20.74 -16.35
C LEU A 24 1.30 21.21 -16.49
N ILE A 25 0.97 21.97 -17.53
CA ILE A 25 -0.42 22.38 -17.81
C ILE A 25 -1.28 21.14 -18.06
N TYR A 26 -0.81 20.22 -18.91
CA TYR A 26 -1.51 18.99 -19.22
C TYR A 26 -1.75 18.14 -17.97
N VAL A 27 -0.71 17.83 -17.19
CA VAL A 27 -0.85 17.00 -15.99
C VAL A 27 -1.70 17.66 -14.92
N THR A 28 -1.67 19.00 -14.80
CA THR A 28 -2.56 19.74 -13.89
C THR A 28 -4.01 19.66 -14.33
N ALA A 29 -4.28 19.67 -15.65
CA ALA A 29 -5.63 19.61 -16.20
C ALA A 29 -6.27 18.22 -16.08
N VAL A 30 -5.48 17.15 -16.13
CA VAL A 30 -5.96 15.76 -16.04
C VAL A 30 -5.72 15.12 -14.67
N ASP A 31 -5.29 15.92 -13.69
CA ASP A 31 -4.98 15.48 -12.33
C ASP A 31 -6.15 14.74 -11.70
N TYR A 32 -5.88 13.57 -11.15
CA TYR A 32 -6.89 12.77 -10.47
C TYR A 32 -7.18 13.40 -9.09
N LYS A 33 -8.43 13.77 -8.86
CA LYS A 33 -8.87 14.39 -7.61
C LYS A 33 -10.10 13.65 -7.10
N PRO A 34 -9.91 12.54 -6.39
CA PRO A 34 -11.03 11.79 -5.84
C PRO A 34 -11.77 12.63 -4.79
N ASP A 35 -13.06 12.36 -4.64
CA ASP A 35 -13.83 12.87 -3.50
C ASP A 35 -13.27 12.30 -2.19
N ALA A 36 -13.53 13.01 -1.08
CA ALA A 36 -13.11 12.57 0.26
C ALA A 36 -13.61 11.16 0.62
N GLN A 37 -14.77 10.79 0.08
CA GLN A 37 -15.33 9.44 0.19
C GLN A 37 -15.86 9.00 -1.18
N VAL A 38 -15.44 7.82 -1.63
CA VAL A 38 -15.93 7.23 -2.88
C VAL A 38 -16.49 5.85 -2.57
N LYS A 39 -17.78 5.61 -2.87
CA LYS A 39 -18.38 4.28 -2.75
C LYS A 39 -17.77 3.35 -3.80
N LEU A 40 -17.40 2.15 -3.36
CA LEU A 40 -16.74 1.17 -4.20
C LEU A 40 -17.70 0.02 -4.50
N ASN A 41 -17.59 -0.50 -5.73
CA ASN A 41 -18.36 -1.68 -6.13
C ASN A 41 -17.65 -2.94 -5.67
N VAL A 42 -18.42 -3.86 -5.11
CA VAL A 42 -17.99 -5.23 -4.85
C VAL A 42 -18.28 -6.10 -6.07
N VAL A 43 -17.30 -6.91 -6.46
CA VAL A 43 -17.46 -7.95 -7.47
C VAL A 43 -17.50 -9.29 -6.74
N ASN A 44 -18.42 -10.17 -7.12
CA ASN A 44 -18.53 -11.53 -6.58
C ASN A 44 -18.75 -11.59 -5.06
N ASN A 45 -19.73 -10.86 -4.54
CA ASN A 45 -20.03 -10.80 -3.10
C ASN A 45 -20.59 -12.15 -2.60
N PRO A 46 -19.88 -12.88 -1.71
CA PRO A 46 -20.38 -14.12 -1.13
C PRO A 46 -21.59 -13.88 -0.23
N THR A 47 -22.23 -14.97 0.22
CA THR A 47 -23.36 -14.94 1.16
C THR A 47 -23.00 -15.47 2.55
N ILE A 48 -21.72 -15.77 2.79
CA ILE A 48 -21.22 -16.31 4.06
C ILE A 48 -21.14 -15.17 5.07
N LYS A 49 -21.87 -15.26 6.18
CA LYS A 49 -21.85 -14.22 7.22
C LYS A 49 -20.77 -14.49 8.28
N MET A 50 -20.30 -13.40 8.89
CA MET A 50 -19.38 -13.47 10.03
C MET A 50 -20.14 -13.88 11.29
N LYS A 51 -19.52 -14.74 12.12
CA LYS A 51 -20.08 -15.16 13.40
C LYS A 51 -19.14 -14.86 14.55
N GLN A 52 -19.71 -14.58 15.72
CA GLN A 52 -18.94 -14.51 16.96
C GLN A 52 -18.40 -15.89 17.33
N GLY A 53 -17.24 -15.93 17.98
CA GLY A 53 -16.61 -17.18 18.45
C GLY A 53 -15.97 -18.05 17.37
N GLU A 54 -16.27 -17.85 16.08
CA GLU A 54 -15.61 -18.56 14.98
C GLU A 54 -14.30 -17.83 14.58
N PRO A 55 -13.15 -18.53 14.55
CA PRO A 55 -11.91 -17.94 14.12
C PRO A 55 -11.92 -17.65 12.62
N PHE A 56 -11.40 -16.50 12.23
CA PHE A 56 -11.17 -16.13 10.84
C PHE A 56 -9.77 -15.54 10.66
N THR A 57 -9.30 -15.50 9.43
CA THR A 57 -7.95 -15.05 9.08
C THR A 57 -7.98 -13.84 8.16
N VAL A 58 -7.08 -12.90 8.42
CA VAL A 58 -6.85 -11.73 7.57
C VAL A 58 -5.36 -11.67 7.24
N THR A 59 -5.02 -11.55 5.97
CA THR A 59 -3.65 -11.32 5.51
C THR A 59 -3.50 -9.92 4.93
N THR A 60 -2.48 -9.19 5.37
CA THR A 60 -2.03 -7.96 4.70
C THR A 60 -0.78 -8.24 3.87
N PHE A 61 -0.72 -7.68 2.66
CA PHE A 61 0.42 -7.84 1.78
C PHE A 61 0.54 -6.67 0.78
N ASN A 62 1.55 -5.82 0.95
CA ASN A 62 1.98 -4.92 -0.12
C ASN A 62 2.67 -5.78 -1.19
N ILE A 63 2.08 -5.88 -2.38
CA ILE A 63 2.61 -6.78 -3.42
C ILE A 63 3.70 -6.14 -4.27
N GLY A 64 4.07 -4.88 -3.98
CA GLY A 64 5.09 -4.13 -4.72
C GLY A 64 4.84 -4.14 -6.22
N TYR A 65 3.56 -4.04 -6.64
CA TYR A 65 3.09 -4.11 -8.04
C TYR A 65 3.68 -5.28 -8.85
N ALA A 66 3.95 -6.39 -8.16
CA ALA A 66 4.67 -7.55 -8.68
C ALA A 66 5.98 -7.19 -9.42
N GLY A 67 6.56 -6.04 -9.10
CA GLY A 67 7.68 -5.44 -9.82
C GLY A 67 8.86 -5.09 -8.93
N ASN A 68 8.72 -5.16 -7.60
CA ASN A 68 9.77 -4.94 -6.59
C ASN A 68 10.35 -6.25 -6.01
N ASP A 69 10.68 -7.24 -6.85
CA ASP A 69 11.27 -8.49 -6.35
C ASP A 69 12.70 -8.33 -5.78
N GLN A 70 13.28 -9.42 -5.28
CA GLN A 70 14.64 -9.46 -4.71
C GLN A 70 15.72 -8.86 -5.63
N GLY A 71 15.54 -8.87 -6.96
CA GLY A 71 16.52 -8.35 -7.90
C GLY A 71 16.45 -6.83 -8.08
N GLN A 72 15.47 -6.17 -7.46
CA GLN A 72 15.15 -4.77 -7.72
C GLN A 72 15.79 -3.83 -6.71
N ASP A 73 16.06 -2.61 -7.19
CA ASP A 73 16.26 -1.43 -6.37
C ASP A 73 15.27 -0.34 -6.80
N PHE A 74 15.19 0.77 -6.07
CA PHE A 74 14.28 1.86 -6.37
C PHE A 74 14.94 3.20 -6.19
N PHE A 75 14.76 4.09 -7.18
CA PHE A 75 15.47 5.37 -7.23
C PHE A 75 15.18 6.32 -6.06
N LEU A 76 13.98 6.27 -5.47
CA LEU A 76 13.66 7.10 -4.30
C LEU A 76 14.35 6.61 -3.03
N ASP A 77 14.76 5.34 -2.99
CA ASP A 77 15.53 4.74 -1.90
C ASP A 77 17.04 4.81 -2.12
N GLY A 78 17.49 5.41 -3.23
CA GLY A 78 18.92 5.52 -3.58
C GLY A 78 19.40 4.49 -4.60
N GLY A 79 18.49 3.64 -5.10
CA GLY A 79 18.72 2.77 -6.25
C GLY A 79 18.71 3.53 -7.59
N THR A 80 18.51 2.79 -8.69
CA THR A 80 18.55 3.34 -10.05
C THR A 80 17.32 3.00 -10.88
N MET A 81 16.58 1.96 -10.52
CA MET A 81 15.40 1.49 -11.23
C MET A 81 14.13 2.22 -10.79
N SER A 82 13.14 2.21 -11.67
CA SER A 82 11.84 2.89 -11.50
C SER A 82 10.67 2.06 -12.03
N ARG A 83 10.94 0.84 -12.51
CA ARG A 83 10.01 -0.09 -13.14
C ARG A 83 10.52 -1.51 -12.90
N SER A 84 9.62 -2.48 -12.96
CA SER A 84 9.96 -3.90 -13.05
C SER A 84 10.96 -4.16 -14.20
N SER A 85 11.83 -5.15 -14.01
CA SER A 85 12.90 -5.48 -14.96
C SER A 85 12.37 -5.91 -16.33
N SER A 86 11.26 -6.65 -16.39
CA SER A 86 10.60 -7.03 -17.63
C SER A 86 9.14 -7.43 -17.39
N LYS A 87 8.38 -7.56 -18.48
CA LYS A 87 7.00 -8.05 -18.42
C LYS A 87 6.96 -9.50 -17.91
N GLU A 88 7.86 -10.35 -18.39
CA GLU A 88 7.96 -11.75 -18.00
C GLU A 88 8.24 -11.87 -16.51
N GLN A 89 9.12 -11.02 -15.97
CA GLN A 89 9.42 -11.00 -14.54
C GLN A 89 8.19 -10.55 -13.72
N THR A 90 7.47 -9.50 -14.15
CA THR A 90 6.22 -9.10 -13.49
C THR A 90 5.18 -10.24 -13.50
N GLU A 91 5.02 -10.95 -14.61
CA GLU A 91 4.11 -12.09 -14.70
C GLU A 91 4.53 -13.25 -13.78
N LEU A 92 5.83 -13.52 -13.67
CA LEU A 92 6.41 -14.52 -12.77
C LEU A 92 6.11 -14.18 -11.30
N ASN A 93 6.38 -12.95 -10.89
CA ASN A 93 6.12 -12.48 -9.54
C ASN A 93 4.62 -12.51 -9.23
N LEU A 94 3.77 -12.02 -10.13
CA LEU A 94 2.32 -12.01 -9.94
C LEU A 94 1.77 -13.44 -9.82
N ALA A 95 2.27 -14.39 -10.60
CA ALA A 95 1.89 -15.80 -10.49
C ALA A 95 2.32 -16.40 -9.15
N ALA A 96 3.54 -16.09 -8.68
CA ALA A 96 4.03 -16.54 -7.39
C ALA A 96 3.23 -15.93 -6.22
N ILE A 97 2.99 -14.61 -6.24
CA ILE A 97 2.13 -13.90 -5.29
C ILE A 97 0.74 -14.55 -5.27
N THR A 98 0.16 -14.84 -6.43
CA THR A 98 -1.13 -15.53 -6.53
C THR A 98 -1.09 -16.91 -5.85
N SER A 99 -0.01 -17.69 -6.03
CA SER A 99 0.16 -18.98 -5.33
C SER A 99 0.27 -18.78 -3.82
N ILE A 100 1.06 -17.80 -3.37
CA ILE A 100 1.22 -17.46 -1.96
C ILE A 100 -0.13 -17.14 -1.33
N LEU A 101 -0.97 -16.33 -1.98
CA LEU A 101 -2.32 -16.05 -1.49
C LEU A 101 -3.15 -17.35 -1.39
N LYS A 102 -3.17 -18.18 -2.43
CA LYS A 102 -3.90 -19.46 -2.40
C LYS A 102 -3.44 -20.39 -1.28
N ASP A 103 -2.13 -20.53 -1.12
CA ASP A 103 -1.51 -21.42 -0.13
C ASP A 103 -1.71 -20.89 1.30
N THR A 104 -1.73 -19.55 1.46
CA THR A 104 -2.05 -18.91 2.74
C THR A 104 -3.51 -19.13 3.13
N GLY A 105 -4.42 -19.15 2.15
CA GLY A 105 -5.83 -19.54 2.35
C GLY A 105 -6.59 -18.69 3.38
N SER A 106 -6.20 -17.42 3.56
CA SER A 106 -6.87 -16.50 4.49
C SER A 106 -8.27 -16.14 4.04
N ASN A 107 -9.20 -15.98 4.97
CA ASN A 107 -10.57 -15.58 4.66
C ASN A 107 -10.66 -14.17 4.05
N MET A 108 -9.73 -13.29 4.40
CA MET A 108 -9.65 -11.92 3.88
C MET A 108 -8.22 -11.55 3.50
N TYR A 109 -8.08 -10.79 2.42
CA TYR A 109 -6.81 -10.19 1.98
C TYR A 109 -6.93 -8.67 1.89
N MET A 110 -5.92 -7.97 2.41
CA MET A 110 -5.71 -6.53 2.27
C MET A 110 -4.42 -6.31 1.49
N LEU A 111 -4.54 -6.00 0.21
CA LEU A 111 -3.41 -5.83 -0.69
C LEU A 111 -3.15 -4.34 -0.96
N GLN A 112 -1.88 -3.96 -0.96
CA GLN A 112 -1.39 -2.64 -1.32
C GLN A 112 -0.54 -2.73 -2.60
N GLU A 113 -0.40 -1.60 -3.30
CA GLU A 113 0.34 -1.50 -4.57
C GLU A 113 -0.11 -2.49 -5.64
N VAL A 114 -1.43 -2.57 -5.84
CA VAL A 114 -2.01 -3.36 -6.92
C VAL A 114 -2.16 -2.47 -8.15
N ASP A 115 -1.37 -2.74 -9.19
CA ASP A 115 -1.40 -1.97 -10.42
C ASP A 115 -2.48 -2.51 -11.38
N LYS A 116 -3.27 -1.60 -11.96
CA LYS A 116 -4.29 -1.91 -12.96
C LYS A 116 -3.79 -1.64 -14.38
N ASP A 117 -3.06 -0.53 -14.54
CA ASP A 117 -2.62 -0.07 -15.84
C ASP A 117 -1.43 0.89 -15.70
N ALA A 118 -0.27 0.37 -15.30
CA ALA A 118 0.93 1.16 -15.03
C ALA A 118 2.13 0.74 -15.88
N THR A 119 2.96 1.71 -16.27
CA THR A 119 4.19 1.45 -17.03
C THR A 119 5.22 0.68 -16.17
N ARG A 120 5.25 0.92 -14.85
CA ARG A 120 6.18 0.25 -13.91
C ARG A 120 5.94 -1.25 -13.76
N SER A 121 4.72 -1.72 -13.99
CA SER A 121 4.33 -3.15 -13.97
C SER A 121 3.95 -3.68 -15.35
N ASN A 122 4.49 -3.09 -16.42
CA ASN A 122 4.28 -3.55 -17.81
C ASN A 122 2.80 -3.60 -18.25
N ARG A 123 1.95 -2.72 -17.68
CA ARG A 123 0.54 -2.52 -18.05
C ARG A 123 -0.31 -3.77 -17.83
N ILE A 124 0.10 -4.62 -16.88
CA ILE A 124 -0.65 -5.81 -16.47
C ILE A 124 -1.76 -5.35 -15.52
N ASP A 125 -2.98 -5.83 -15.75
CA ASP A 125 -4.10 -5.62 -14.83
C ASP A 125 -4.04 -6.68 -13.71
N GLU A 126 -3.36 -6.34 -12.62
CA GLU A 126 -3.17 -7.25 -11.48
C GLU A 126 -4.49 -7.50 -10.76
N VAL A 127 -5.38 -6.51 -10.72
CA VAL A 127 -6.73 -6.63 -10.14
C VAL A 127 -7.49 -7.75 -10.84
N GLU A 128 -7.54 -7.73 -12.18
CA GLU A 128 -8.21 -8.76 -12.97
C GLU A 128 -7.59 -10.15 -12.74
N ARG A 129 -6.25 -10.23 -12.71
CA ARG A 129 -5.53 -11.49 -12.53
C ARG A 129 -5.76 -12.11 -11.17
N LEU A 130 -5.70 -11.31 -10.10
CA LEU A 130 -5.95 -11.75 -8.73
C LEU A 130 -7.42 -12.18 -8.55
N SER A 131 -8.39 -11.37 -9.02
CA SER A 131 -9.81 -11.71 -8.95
C SER A 131 -10.16 -13.00 -9.71
N LYS A 132 -9.57 -13.23 -10.88
CA LYS A 132 -9.78 -14.47 -11.65
C LYS A 132 -9.15 -15.69 -10.99
N ALA A 133 -8.03 -15.50 -10.29
CA ALA A 133 -7.31 -16.60 -9.67
C ALA A 133 -7.97 -17.09 -8.38
N LEU A 134 -8.73 -16.22 -7.69
CA LEU A 134 -9.43 -16.47 -6.43
C LEU A 134 -10.95 -16.23 -6.62
N PRO A 135 -11.64 -17.02 -7.48
CA PRO A 135 -13.03 -16.79 -7.87
C PRO A 135 -14.05 -17.01 -6.75
N GLU A 136 -13.65 -17.52 -5.58
CA GLU A 136 -14.47 -17.69 -4.39
C GLU A 136 -14.48 -16.44 -3.49
N TYR A 137 -13.63 -15.45 -3.78
CA TYR A 137 -13.55 -14.21 -3.03
C TYR A 137 -14.35 -13.10 -3.71
N SER A 138 -14.96 -12.25 -2.90
CA SER A 138 -15.27 -10.88 -3.34
C SER A 138 -13.98 -10.14 -3.68
N SER A 139 -14.08 -9.15 -4.56
CA SER A 139 -12.98 -8.21 -4.81
C SER A 139 -13.49 -6.77 -4.86
N VAL A 140 -12.73 -5.89 -4.22
CA VAL A 140 -12.98 -4.44 -4.15
C VAL A 140 -11.67 -3.73 -4.39
N PHE A 141 -11.65 -2.79 -5.34
CA PHE A 141 -10.47 -2.03 -5.71
C PHE A 141 -10.70 -0.52 -5.53
N ALA A 142 -9.76 0.15 -4.88
CA ALA A 142 -9.76 1.59 -4.71
C ALA A 142 -8.51 2.21 -5.33
N THR A 143 -8.70 3.08 -6.33
CA THR A 143 -7.59 3.84 -6.90
C THR A 143 -7.03 4.82 -5.86
N ASN A 144 -5.72 4.73 -5.58
CA ASN A 144 -5.00 5.69 -4.75
C ASN A 144 -3.80 6.31 -5.48
N TYR A 145 -3.52 5.86 -6.71
CA TYR A 145 -2.49 6.45 -7.53
C TYR A 145 -2.91 6.44 -9.00
N LYS A 146 -3.14 7.62 -9.57
CA LYS A 146 -3.55 7.75 -10.98
C LYS A 146 -2.93 8.99 -11.60
N VAL A 147 -1.82 8.79 -12.29
CA VAL A 147 -1.04 9.87 -12.90
C VAL A 147 -0.79 9.55 -14.36
N PRO A 148 -0.96 10.54 -15.26
CA PRO A 148 -0.78 10.32 -16.69
C PRO A 148 0.67 9.96 -17.04
N TRP A 149 1.65 10.54 -16.35
CA TRP A 149 3.06 10.26 -16.54
C TRP A 149 3.93 10.83 -15.42
N VAL A 150 4.65 9.98 -14.69
CA VAL A 150 5.71 10.40 -13.76
C VAL A 150 7.03 10.48 -14.52
N LEU A 151 7.55 11.70 -14.61
CA LEU A 151 8.76 12.01 -15.39
C LEU A 151 10.06 11.59 -14.70
N VAL A 152 10.04 11.36 -13.38
CA VAL A 152 11.24 11.01 -12.62
C VAL A 152 11.42 9.49 -12.50
N PRO A 153 12.67 8.98 -12.57
CA PRO A 153 13.89 9.70 -12.98
C PRO A 153 13.88 10.00 -14.49
N VAL A 154 14.40 11.17 -14.91
CA VAL A 154 14.22 11.72 -16.29
C VAL A 154 14.65 10.75 -17.40
N MET A 155 15.74 10.00 -17.19
CA MET A 155 16.26 9.07 -18.20
C MET A 155 15.52 7.73 -18.22
N ASN A 156 14.89 7.35 -17.12
CA ASN A 156 14.14 6.10 -16.94
C ASN A 156 12.84 6.43 -16.18
N PRO A 157 11.90 7.18 -16.77
CA PRO A 157 10.74 7.70 -16.03
C PRO A 157 9.88 6.55 -15.50
N MET A 158 9.30 6.67 -14.30
CA MET A 158 8.37 5.64 -13.81
C MET A 158 7.15 5.48 -14.73
N GLY A 159 6.74 6.56 -15.42
CA GLY A 159 5.76 6.53 -16.50
C GLY A 159 4.32 6.67 -16.03
N LYS A 160 3.36 6.19 -16.83
CA LYS A 160 1.94 6.24 -16.47
C LYS A 160 1.66 5.31 -15.30
N VAL A 161 0.82 5.72 -14.36
CA VAL A 161 0.39 4.85 -13.26
C VAL A 161 -1.13 4.90 -13.10
N HIS A 162 -1.72 3.72 -12.96
CA HIS A 162 -3.06 3.53 -12.42
C HIS A 162 -2.99 2.34 -11.47
N ALA A 163 -3.00 2.61 -10.18
CA ALA A 163 -2.81 1.65 -9.10
C ALA A 163 -3.72 1.95 -7.92
N GLY A 164 -3.77 1.00 -6.98
CA GLY A 164 -4.70 1.06 -5.89
C GLY A 164 -4.45 0.08 -4.76
N LEU A 165 -5.43 0.07 -3.87
CA LEU A 165 -5.60 -0.92 -2.82
C LEU A 165 -6.64 -1.93 -3.28
N MET A 166 -6.49 -3.18 -2.86
CA MET A 166 -7.47 -4.23 -3.11
C MET A 166 -7.83 -4.94 -1.81
N THR A 167 -9.13 -5.12 -1.57
CA THR A 167 -9.63 -5.96 -0.48
C THR A 167 -10.38 -7.14 -1.09
N MET A 168 -10.07 -8.35 -0.61
CA MET A 168 -10.74 -9.59 -1.01
C MET A 168 -11.28 -10.30 0.22
N SER A 169 -12.45 -10.93 0.11
CA SER A 169 -13.07 -11.62 1.26
C SER A 169 -13.98 -12.77 0.84
N THR A 170 -13.94 -13.87 1.60
CA THR A 170 -14.90 -14.98 1.48
C THR A 170 -16.23 -14.69 2.19
N PHE A 171 -16.35 -13.57 2.90
CA PHE A 171 -17.55 -13.19 3.62
C PHE A 171 -18.40 -12.18 2.84
N GLU A 172 -19.70 -12.23 3.08
CA GLU A 172 -20.68 -11.24 2.64
C GLU A 172 -20.34 -9.87 3.23
N SER A 173 -20.19 -8.87 2.37
CA SER A 173 -20.03 -7.47 2.78
C SER A 173 -21.27 -6.64 2.46
N THR A 174 -21.54 -5.61 3.27
CA THR A 174 -22.68 -4.71 3.08
C THR A 174 -22.29 -3.44 2.32
N SER A 175 -21.07 -2.95 2.51
CA SER A 175 -20.58 -1.75 1.82
C SER A 175 -19.07 -1.64 1.84
N HIS A 176 -18.58 -0.87 0.85
CA HIS A 176 -17.18 -0.51 0.75
C HIS A 176 -17.02 0.96 0.39
N THR A 177 -16.07 1.64 1.03
CA THR A 177 -15.83 3.06 0.81
C THR A 177 -14.32 3.32 0.78
N ARG A 178 -13.83 4.00 -0.26
CA ARG A 178 -12.50 4.61 -0.27
C ARG A 178 -12.60 5.92 0.52
N TYR A 179 -11.78 6.07 1.55
CA TYR A 179 -11.58 7.33 2.24
C TYR A 179 -10.26 7.96 1.82
N ASP A 180 -10.31 9.22 1.41
CA ASP A 180 -9.12 10.01 1.12
C ASP A 180 -8.37 10.33 2.43
N LEU A 181 -7.08 10.06 2.46
CA LEU A 181 -6.24 10.42 3.60
C LEU A 181 -5.72 11.86 3.42
N PRO A 182 -5.75 12.69 4.47
CA PRO A 182 -5.33 14.07 4.37
C PRO A 182 -3.81 14.21 4.18
N GLY A 183 -3.42 15.40 3.74
CA GLY A 183 -2.03 15.77 3.49
C GLY A 183 -1.68 15.60 2.02
N LYS A 184 -1.19 16.69 1.43
CA LYS A 184 -0.73 16.75 0.04
C LYS A 184 0.58 17.51 -0.02
N GLU A 185 1.42 17.14 -0.96
CA GLU A 185 2.59 17.91 -1.34
C GLU A 185 2.18 19.22 -2.02
N LYS A 186 3.13 20.13 -2.16
CA LYS A 186 2.90 21.38 -2.90
C LYS A 186 2.91 21.11 -4.41
N TRP A 187 2.17 21.92 -5.16
CA TRP A 187 2.35 21.99 -6.61
C TRP A 187 3.80 22.38 -6.94
N PRO A 188 4.46 21.74 -7.93
CA PRO A 188 3.92 20.71 -8.83
C PRO A 188 4.15 19.27 -8.36
N VAL A 189 4.82 19.04 -7.23
CA VAL A 189 5.20 17.69 -6.74
C VAL A 189 3.98 16.79 -6.61
N GLN A 190 2.90 17.30 -5.99
CA GLN A 190 1.66 16.53 -5.78
C GLN A 190 1.07 15.92 -7.06
N LEU A 191 1.30 16.52 -8.24
CA LEU A 191 0.77 16.00 -9.51
C LEU A 191 1.36 14.63 -9.90
N MET A 192 2.45 14.24 -9.25
CA MET A 192 3.16 12.97 -9.49
C MET A 192 3.04 12.02 -8.29
N GLU A 193 2.38 12.44 -7.21
CA GLU A 193 2.27 11.70 -5.95
C GLU A 193 0.96 10.92 -5.86
N LEU A 194 0.88 10.04 -4.86
CA LEU A 194 -0.33 9.28 -4.56
C LEU A 194 -1.39 10.17 -3.88
N ASP A 195 -2.66 9.93 -4.20
CA ASP A 195 -3.79 10.32 -3.37
C ASP A 195 -4.05 9.20 -2.36
N ARG A 196 -3.23 9.20 -1.31
CA ARG A 196 -3.25 8.19 -0.24
C ARG A 196 -4.67 8.00 0.29
N ALA A 197 -5.02 6.76 0.60
CA ALA A 197 -6.37 6.38 0.99
C ALA A 197 -6.35 5.11 1.83
N PHE A 198 -7.50 4.76 2.40
CA PHE A 198 -7.78 3.41 2.86
C PHE A 198 -9.12 2.92 2.32
N ILE A 199 -9.31 1.60 2.29
CA ILE A 199 -10.61 0.98 2.02
C ILE A 199 -11.26 0.62 3.36
N GLU A 200 -12.44 1.17 3.62
CA GLU A 200 -13.37 0.65 4.62
C GLU A 200 -14.19 -0.46 3.97
N SER A 201 -14.21 -1.64 4.58
CA SER A 201 -15.10 -2.75 4.21
C SER A 201 -15.92 -3.16 5.43
N ARG A 202 -17.25 -3.23 5.27
CA ARG A 202 -18.18 -3.57 6.36
C ARG A 202 -18.75 -4.97 6.16
N PHE A 203 -18.60 -5.80 7.19
CA PHE A 203 -19.08 -7.17 7.21
C PHE A 203 -20.09 -7.33 8.36
N PRO A 204 -21.36 -7.67 8.09
CA PRO A 204 -22.36 -7.84 9.13
C PRO A 204 -22.03 -9.08 9.97
N VAL A 205 -22.24 -8.94 11.28
CA VAL A 205 -22.10 -10.01 12.27
C VAL A 205 -23.48 -10.38 12.79
N GLU A 206 -23.71 -11.64 13.12
CA GLU A 206 -25.02 -12.17 13.55
C GLU A 206 -25.63 -11.44 14.77
N ASN A 207 -24.82 -10.81 15.62
CA ASN A 207 -25.27 -10.03 16.77
C ASN A 207 -25.76 -8.61 16.44
N GLY A 208 -25.87 -8.26 15.16
CA GLY A 208 -26.31 -6.95 14.69
C GLY A 208 -25.22 -5.87 14.71
N LYS A 209 -23.97 -6.22 15.02
CA LYS A 209 -22.78 -5.35 14.83
C LYS A 209 -22.13 -5.62 13.48
N GLU A 210 -21.09 -4.84 13.18
CA GLU A 210 -20.27 -5.04 11.99
C GLU A 210 -18.79 -5.23 12.36
N LEU A 211 -18.08 -6.04 11.59
CA LEU A 211 -16.63 -5.91 11.44
C LEU A 211 -16.34 -4.82 10.39
N VAL A 212 -15.62 -3.80 10.81
CA VAL A 212 -15.09 -2.74 9.97
C VAL A 212 -13.61 -3.04 9.73
N LEU A 213 -13.30 -3.48 8.51
CA LEU A 213 -11.94 -3.75 8.07
C LEU A 213 -11.39 -2.53 7.33
N LEU A 214 -10.26 -1.99 7.79
CA LEU A 214 -9.58 -0.85 7.18
C LEU A 214 -8.27 -1.30 6.54
N ASN A 215 -8.24 -1.39 5.20
CA ASN A 215 -7.01 -1.64 4.44
C ASN A 215 -6.27 -0.32 4.22
N VAL A 216 -5.16 -0.11 4.93
CA VAL A 216 -4.40 1.15 4.92
C VAL A 216 -3.11 1.05 4.07
N HIS A 217 -2.71 2.17 3.48
CA HIS A 217 -1.37 2.36 2.93
C HIS A 217 -0.95 3.81 3.13
N LEU A 218 -0.24 4.09 4.21
CA LEU A 218 0.13 5.44 4.63
C LEU A 218 1.33 5.99 3.82
N SER A 219 1.59 7.30 3.89
CA SER A 219 2.71 7.92 3.18
C SER A 219 4.08 7.42 3.68
N ALA A 220 4.95 7.00 2.77
CA ALA A 220 6.35 6.63 3.04
C ALA A 220 7.29 7.84 3.14
N TYR A 221 7.31 8.71 2.13
CA TYR A 221 8.19 9.88 2.08
C TYR A 221 7.44 11.13 2.51
N ASP A 222 7.86 11.71 3.63
CA ASP A 222 7.25 12.94 4.18
C ASP A 222 8.32 13.71 4.95
N LYS A 223 8.98 14.62 4.22
CA LYS A 223 10.06 15.42 4.79
C LYS A 223 9.50 16.34 5.87
N GLY A 224 9.80 16.01 7.13
CA GLY A 224 9.31 16.73 8.30
C GLY A 224 8.06 16.14 8.95
N GLY A 225 7.56 14.98 8.48
CA GLY A 225 6.55 14.18 9.17
C GLY A 225 5.16 14.81 9.29
N LYS A 226 4.84 15.81 8.46
CA LYS A 226 3.58 16.56 8.57
C LYS A 226 2.40 15.84 7.93
N ILE A 227 2.61 15.15 6.81
CA ILE A 227 1.58 14.39 6.10
C ILE A 227 1.21 13.15 6.92
N ARG A 228 2.19 12.32 7.31
CA ARG A 228 1.95 11.11 8.11
C ARG A 228 1.19 11.41 9.40
N LYS A 229 1.51 12.51 10.09
CA LYS A 229 0.78 12.94 11.28
C LYS A 229 -0.71 13.22 10.97
N GLN A 230 -1.02 13.95 9.91
CA GLN A 230 -2.41 14.23 9.52
C GLN A 230 -3.18 12.94 9.20
N GLN A 231 -2.54 12.00 8.52
CA GLN A 231 -3.14 10.71 8.17
C GLN A 231 -3.44 9.87 9.42
N LEU A 232 -2.50 9.81 10.35
CA LEU A 232 -2.68 9.13 11.63
C LEU A 232 -3.77 9.81 12.49
N ASP A 233 -3.80 11.14 12.57
CA ASP A 233 -4.85 11.86 13.31
C ASP A 233 -6.25 11.59 12.71
N PHE A 234 -6.35 11.54 11.38
CA PHE A 234 -7.60 11.20 10.68
C PHE A 234 -8.04 9.76 10.98
N LEU A 235 -7.13 8.81 10.84
CA LEU A 235 -7.41 7.40 11.10
C LEU A 235 -7.80 7.17 12.56
N LYS A 236 -7.11 7.82 13.51
CA LYS A 236 -7.46 7.77 14.93
C LYS A 236 -8.89 8.26 15.18
N THR A 237 -9.23 9.44 14.66
CA THR A 237 -10.57 10.03 14.80
C THR A 237 -11.65 9.13 14.22
N TYR A 238 -11.37 8.54 13.06
CA TYR A 238 -12.27 7.60 12.39
C TYR A 238 -12.49 6.34 13.25
N ILE A 239 -11.41 5.71 13.71
CA ILE A 239 -11.45 4.49 14.54
C ILE A 239 -12.21 4.75 15.86
N GLU A 240 -11.91 5.85 16.56
CA GLU A 240 -12.62 6.24 17.79
C GLU A 240 -14.13 6.45 17.56
N THR A 241 -14.51 6.99 16.40
CA THR A 241 -15.90 7.20 16.02
C THR A 241 -16.64 5.88 15.77
N GLU A 242 -16.01 4.94 15.08
CA GLU A 242 -16.59 3.60 14.88
C GLU A 242 -16.62 2.77 16.17
N THR A 243 -15.61 2.94 17.04
CA THR A 243 -15.56 2.25 18.34
C THR A 243 -16.77 2.60 19.20
N LYS A 244 -17.22 3.87 19.18
CA LYS A 244 -18.42 4.33 19.90
C LYS A 244 -19.72 3.66 19.44
N LYS A 245 -19.74 3.06 18.24
CA LYS A 245 -20.90 2.29 17.73
C LYS A 245 -20.89 0.83 18.22
N GLY A 246 -19.80 0.40 18.86
CA GLY A 246 -19.59 -0.96 19.34
C GLY A 246 -19.29 -1.96 18.21
N ASN A 247 -18.72 -1.48 17.10
CA ASN A 247 -18.28 -2.32 16.00
C ASN A 247 -16.94 -3.00 16.33
N TYR A 248 -16.65 -4.10 15.64
CA TYR A 248 -15.34 -4.73 15.63
C TYR A 248 -14.46 -3.99 14.62
N ILE A 249 -13.23 -3.64 14.96
CA ILE A 249 -12.35 -2.87 14.07
C ILE A 249 -11.02 -3.59 13.94
N ILE A 250 -10.64 -3.86 12.70
CA ILE A 250 -9.29 -4.29 12.31
C ILE A 250 -8.79 -3.28 11.29
N ALA A 251 -7.82 -2.47 11.68
CA ALA A 251 -7.06 -1.66 10.73
C ALA A 251 -5.75 -2.37 10.43
N GLY A 252 -5.43 -2.63 9.17
CA GLY A 252 -4.16 -3.25 8.81
C GLY A 252 -3.74 -2.94 7.39
N GLY A 253 -2.48 -3.19 7.10
CA GLY A 253 -1.88 -2.66 5.88
C GLY A 253 -0.42 -2.32 6.07
N ASP A 254 0.09 -1.56 5.10
CA ASP A 254 1.39 -0.92 5.15
C ASP A 254 1.27 0.44 5.86
N TRP A 255 1.82 0.51 7.07
CA TRP A 255 1.79 1.72 7.89
C TRP A 255 2.92 2.69 7.57
N ASN A 256 3.95 2.28 6.81
CA ASN A 256 5.14 3.08 6.52
C ASN A 256 5.85 3.65 7.77
N HIS A 257 5.73 2.95 8.90
CA HIS A 257 6.37 3.26 10.18
C HIS A 257 6.85 1.95 10.81
N SER A 258 7.99 2.00 11.52
CA SER A 258 8.43 0.88 12.37
C SER A 258 7.42 0.69 13.48
N LEU A 259 6.67 -0.42 13.43
CA LEU A 259 5.52 -0.67 14.29
C LEU A 259 5.92 -0.91 15.76
N PRO A 260 5.06 -0.54 16.73
CA PRO A 260 5.32 -0.81 18.14
C PRO A 260 5.50 -2.30 18.40
N GLY A 261 6.53 -2.66 19.18
CA GLY A 261 6.90 -4.05 19.45
C GLY A 261 7.86 -4.67 18.43
N SER A 262 8.20 -3.95 17.34
CA SER A 262 9.30 -4.32 16.44
C SER A 262 10.63 -3.71 16.89
N ASP A 263 11.73 -4.39 16.56
CA ASP A 263 13.08 -3.84 16.66
C ASP A 263 13.86 -4.23 15.39
N PRO A 264 14.11 -3.28 14.47
CA PRO A 264 14.90 -3.52 13.27
C PRO A 264 16.30 -4.11 13.54
N ALA A 265 16.89 -3.84 14.72
CA ALA A 265 18.20 -4.39 15.06
C ALA A 265 18.21 -5.93 15.20
N HIS A 266 17.04 -6.54 15.45
CA HIS A 266 16.91 -8.00 15.56
C HIS A 266 16.94 -8.72 14.20
N PHE A 267 16.76 -8.01 13.09
CA PHE A 267 16.74 -8.63 11.76
C PHE A 267 18.14 -8.83 11.14
N GLY A 268 19.21 -8.59 11.91
CA GLY A 268 20.56 -9.03 11.58
C GLY A 268 21.27 -8.21 10.49
N SER A 269 20.76 -7.01 10.16
CA SER A 269 21.38 -6.12 9.19
C SER A 269 22.20 -5.00 9.86
N PRO A 270 23.46 -4.77 9.46
CA PRO A 270 24.26 -3.65 9.95
C PRO A 270 23.93 -2.32 9.23
N ALA A 271 22.95 -2.31 8.32
CA ALA A 271 22.58 -1.12 7.57
C ALA A 271 22.07 0.01 8.48
N ALA A 272 22.32 1.26 8.06
CA ALA A 272 21.87 2.42 8.80
C ALA A 272 20.34 2.57 8.72
N TRP A 273 19.75 3.19 9.74
CA TRP A 273 18.33 3.53 9.73
C TRP A 273 17.99 4.41 8.52
N PRO A 274 17.05 3.99 7.65
CA PRO A 274 16.77 4.71 6.41
C PRO A 274 15.96 5.99 6.67
N ALA A 275 16.18 7.02 5.86
CA ALA A 275 15.59 8.35 6.08
C ALA A 275 14.06 8.38 5.90
N TRP A 276 13.50 7.45 5.12
CA TRP A 276 12.06 7.33 4.89
C TRP A 276 11.33 6.78 6.12
N LEU A 277 11.97 5.85 6.85
CA LEU A 277 11.37 5.15 7.98
C LEU A 277 11.33 6.03 9.23
N GLN A 278 10.20 6.03 9.92
CA GLN A 278 10.03 6.65 11.23
C GLN A 278 9.53 5.60 12.22
N SER A 279 9.89 5.74 13.49
CA SER A 279 9.23 4.99 14.56
C SER A 279 7.76 5.40 14.64
N PHE A 280 6.88 4.44 14.93
CA PHE A 280 5.47 4.74 15.13
C PHE A 280 5.28 5.72 16.31
N PRO A 281 4.47 6.78 16.16
CA PRO A 281 4.35 7.79 17.21
C PRO A 281 3.58 7.26 18.42
N LYS A 282 4.17 7.39 19.61
CA LYS A 282 3.54 7.00 20.88
C LYS A 282 2.21 7.72 21.19
N THR A 283 1.94 8.84 20.52
CA THR A 283 0.69 9.62 20.68
C THR A 283 -0.51 9.00 19.95
N PHE A 284 -0.25 8.09 19.01
CA PHE A 284 -1.31 7.28 18.39
C PHE A 284 -1.57 6.08 19.29
N GLU A 285 -2.48 6.29 20.24
CA GLU A 285 -2.98 5.29 21.17
C GLU A 285 -4.50 5.49 21.26
N ILE A 286 -5.25 4.39 21.20
CA ILE A 286 -6.71 4.37 21.27
C ILE A 286 -7.06 3.36 22.34
N ASP A 287 -7.87 3.78 23.32
CA ASP A 287 -8.28 2.94 24.43
C ASP A 287 -8.92 1.64 23.93
N GLY A 288 -8.45 0.51 24.45
CA GLY A 288 -8.94 -0.80 24.04
C GLY A 288 -8.47 -1.24 22.66
N PHE A 289 -7.33 -0.75 22.17
CA PHE A 289 -6.71 -1.29 20.95
C PHE A 289 -5.31 -1.86 21.23
N GLN A 290 -4.93 -2.84 20.41
CA GLN A 290 -3.64 -3.51 20.51
C GLN A 290 -3.06 -3.78 19.11
N TRP A 291 -1.73 -3.76 19.03
CA TRP A 291 -1.00 -4.16 17.83
C TRP A 291 -0.95 -5.69 17.72
N ALA A 292 -1.31 -6.21 16.54
CA ALA A 292 -1.16 -7.60 16.16
C ALA A 292 -0.05 -7.68 15.09
N ILE A 293 1.14 -8.07 15.52
CA ILE A 293 2.34 -8.16 14.69
C ILE A 293 3.11 -9.46 15.00
N ASP A 294 3.95 -9.90 14.06
CA ASP A 294 4.97 -10.92 14.33
C ASP A 294 6.34 -10.24 14.40
N PRO A 295 6.91 -10.01 15.60
CA PRO A 295 8.14 -9.25 15.76
C PRO A 295 9.39 -9.99 15.24
N ASN A 296 9.27 -11.28 14.87
CA ASN A 296 10.41 -12.09 14.44
C ASN A 296 10.60 -12.09 12.92
N VAL A 297 9.61 -11.61 12.16
CA VAL A 297 9.66 -11.61 10.69
C VAL A 297 9.59 -10.17 10.20
N PRO A 298 10.61 -9.68 9.47
CA PRO A 298 10.54 -8.36 8.86
C PRO A 298 9.51 -8.37 7.73
N SER A 299 8.68 -7.34 7.68
CA SER A 299 7.67 -7.19 6.64
C SER A 299 8.16 -6.41 5.42
N VAL A 300 9.28 -5.70 5.51
CA VAL A 300 9.83 -4.90 4.40
C VAL A 300 11.35 -4.91 4.40
N ARG A 301 11.93 -4.81 3.20
CA ARG A 301 13.35 -4.48 2.99
C ARG A 301 13.52 -3.08 2.43
N GLU A 302 14.66 -2.46 2.70
CA GLU A 302 15.06 -1.24 1.99
C GLU A 302 15.38 -1.56 0.51
N LEU A 303 14.87 -0.72 -0.39
CA LEU A 303 15.02 -0.86 -1.84
C LEU A 303 16.19 -0.05 -2.42
N ASN A 304 17.18 0.33 -1.61
CA ASN A 304 18.36 1.04 -2.10
C ASN A 304 19.29 0.19 -2.99
N ALA A 305 19.16 -1.14 -2.91
CA ALA A 305 19.91 -2.12 -3.70
C ALA A 305 19.08 -3.43 -3.82
N PRO A 306 19.44 -4.34 -4.74
CA PRO A 306 18.91 -5.71 -4.74
C PRO A 306 19.06 -6.39 -3.39
N TYR A 307 18.11 -7.25 -3.03
CA TYR A 307 18.09 -7.93 -1.76
C TYR A 307 19.27 -8.90 -1.62
N LYS A 308 19.95 -8.79 -0.50
CA LYS A 308 20.96 -9.70 -0.03
C LYS A 308 20.82 -9.86 1.48
N GLU A 309 20.67 -11.11 1.90
CA GLU A 309 20.57 -11.47 3.31
C GLU A 309 21.76 -10.92 4.11
N GLY A 310 21.46 -10.34 5.29
CA GLY A 310 22.45 -9.71 6.16
C GLY A 310 23.04 -8.40 5.64
N VAL A 311 22.50 -7.82 4.55
CA VAL A 311 23.01 -6.57 3.96
C VAL A 311 21.96 -5.46 3.94
N ASN A 312 20.77 -5.68 3.37
CA ASN A 312 19.75 -4.64 3.28
C ASN A 312 19.17 -4.32 4.66
N PHE A 313 18.76 -3.07 4.90
CA PHE A 313 18.00 -2.74 6.10
C PHE A 313 16.63 -3.44 6.03
N LEU A 314 16.17 -3.98 7.16
CA LEU A 314 14.90 -4.70 7.29
C LEU A 314 14.07 -4.06 8.39
N ALA A 315 12.75 -4.02 8.21
CA ALA A 315 11.83 -3.49 9.21
C ALA A 315 10.50 -4.24 9.21
N LEU A 316 9.72 -4.00 10.25
CA LEU A 316 8.32 -4.43 10.36
C LEU A 316 7.44 -3.19 10.35
N ILE A 317 6.80 -2.97 9.19
CA ILE A 317 5.90 -1.83 8.92
C ILE A 317 4.48 -2.26 8.58
N ASP A 318 4.27 -3.55 8.34
CA ASP A 318 2.98 -4.15 8.03
C ASP A 318 2.43 -4.91 9.23
N GLY A 319 1.13 -4.78 9.48
CA GLY A 319 0.48 -5.42 10.61
C GLY A 319 -0.91 -4.89 10.88
N PHE A 320 -1.48 -5.25 12.04
CA PHE A 320 -2.84 -4.91 12.40
C PHE A 320 -2.92 -4.11 13.71
N TYR A 321 -3.90 -3.23 13.80
CA TYR A 321 -4.33 -2.53 14.99
C TYR A 321 -5.79 -2.87 15.25
N VAL A 322 -6.04 -3.52 16.38
CA VAL A 322 -7.22 -4.38 16.59
C VAL A 322 -7.96 -3.95 17.86
N SER A 323 -9.28 -3.81 17.78
CA SER A 323 -10.13 -3.43 18.92
C SER A 323 -10.26 -4.54 19.96
N SER A 324 -10.52 -4.19 21.22
CA SER A 324 -10.48 -5.10 22.37
C SER A 324 -11.60 -6.13 22.40
N ASN A 325 -12.67 -5.92 21.64
CA ASN A 325 -13.73 -6.91 21.41
C ASN A 325 -13.36 -7.94 20.33
N ILE A 326 -12.11 -7.95 19.89
CA ILE A 326 -11.56 -8.97 19.00
C ILE A 326 -10.37 -9.62 19.71
N LYS A 327 -10.46 -10.93 19.92
CA LYS A 327 -9.35 -11.73 20.40
C LYS A 327 -8.37 -11.99 19.27
N ILE A 328 -7.10 -11.63 19.48
CA ILE A 328 -5.99 -12.04 18.63
C ILE A 328 -5.56 -13.45 19.04
N ASN A 329 -5.81 -14.45 18.21
CA ASN A 329 -5.44 -15.83 18.51
C ASN A 329 -3.97 -16.12 18.14
N SER A 330 -3.54 -15.62 16.98
CA SER A 330 -2.15 -15.72 16.51
C SER A 330 -1.86 -14.68 15.45
N VAL A 331 -0.60 -14.29 15.32
CA VAL A 331 -0.08 -13.49 14.19
C VAL A 331 1.17 -14.19 13.67
N LYS A 332 1.27 -14.32 12.34
CA LYS A 332 2.38 -14.98 11.66
C LYS A 332 2.84 -14.12 10.50
N GLY A 333 4.11 -13.74 10.51
CA GLY A 333 4.78 -13.26 9.30
C GLY A 333 5.23 -14.44 8.45
N HIS A 334 5.13 -14.30 7.12
CA HIS A 334 5.66 -15.31 6.20
C HIS A 334 6.93 -14.77 5.58
N ASP A 335 8.08 -15.25 6.04
CA ASP A 335 9.36 -14.89 5.43
C ASP A 335 9.50 -15.57 4.07
N LEU A 336 9.31 -14.78 3.01
CA LEU A 336 9.45 -15.20 1.62
C LEU A 336 10.77 -14.72 1.02
N THR A 337 11.70 -14.29 1.88
CA THR A 337 13.02 -13.75 1.52
C THR A 337 12.93 -12.65 0.45
N PHE A 338 11.82 -11.89 0.44
CA PHE A 338 11.52 -10.83 -0.52
C PHE A 338 11.61 -11.24 -1.99
N LYS A 339 11.35 -12.53 -2.28
CA LYS A 339 11.65 -13.11 -3.59
C LYS A 339 10.78 -12.56 -4.72
N HIS A 340 9.56 -12.15 -4.43
CA HIS A 340 8.55 -11.71 -5.43
C HIS A 340 7.92 -10.35 -5.12
N SER A 341 8.27 -9.78 -3.98
CA SER A 341 7.91 -8.45 -3.49
C SER A 341 8.95 -8.04 -2.46
N ASP A 342 9.16 -6.75 -2.30
CA ASP A 342 9.97 -6.12 -1.26
C ASP A 342 9.31 -6.17 0.12
N HIS A 343 8.08 -6.70 0.20
CA HIS A 343 7.41 -7.00 1.43
C HIS A 343 7.17 -8.51 1.64
N ASN A 344 6.99 -8.86 2.90
CA ASN A 344 6.52 -10.18 3.36
C ASN A 344 5.09 -10.03 3.91
N PRO A 345 4.17 -10.96 3.60
CA PRO A 345 2.81 -10.89 4.11
C PRO A 345 2.72 -11.22 5.60
N ILE A 346 1.76 -10.61 6.29
CA ILE A 346 1.44 -10.90 7.70
C ILE A 346 0.00 -11.39 7.79
N THR A 347 -0.20 -12.56 8.41
CA THR A 347 -1.53 -13.15 8.66
C THR A 347 -1.87 -13.09 10.14
N GLY A 348 -3.01 -12.50 10.46
CA GLY A 348 -3.62 -12.59 11.78
C GLY A 348 -4.79 -13.56 11.80
N THR A 349 -4.93 -14.33 12.89
CA THR A 349 -6.11 -15.13 13.21
C THR A 349 -6.86 -14.46 14.34
N PHE A 350 -8.14 -14.14 14.10
CA PHE A 350 -8.96 -13.33 14.99
C PHE A 350 -10.26 -14.03 15.34
N ILE A 351 -10.81 -13.71 16.51
CA ILE A 351 -12.12 -14.17 16.95
C ILE A 351 -12.90 -12.94 17.42
N LEU A 352 -14.11 -12.75 16.90
CA LEU A 352 -15.02 -11.71 17.39
C LEU A 352 -15.66 -12.20 18.70
N GLU A 353 -15.50 -11.45 19.80
CA GLU A 353 -15.97 -11.84 21.14
C GLU A 353 -17.44 -11.49 21.42
#